data_AF-A0A099LFK9-F1
#
_entry.id   AF-A0A099LFK9-F1
#
_cell.length_a   1.000
_cell.length_b   1.000
_cell.length_c   1.000
_cell.angle_alpha   90.00
_cell.angle_beta   90.00
_cell.angle_gamma   90.00
#
_symmetry.space_group_name_H-M   'P 1'
#
loop_
_entity.id
_entity.type
_entity.pdbx_description
1 polymer ?
#
loop_
_entity_poly.entity_id
_entity_poly.type
_entity_poly.pdbx_seq_one_letter_code
_entity_poly.pdbx_strand_id
1 'polypeptide(L)'
;MKNIRENITIALVVIYLIGFVLANNYVRDSCKHGNCKHGWNSKFNKEEKRIANLWIIGFPIASYFFVTKVLPDPPKNPRHTRSATQRTMRREEKDINFQSNTTKPVCPACGSNMDLRIAKKGSYAGKSFWGCSAFPRCKGIVNIGS
;
A
#
# COMPACT_ATOMS: atom_id res chain seq x y z
N MET A 1 -2.11 0.30 -4.60
CA MET A 1 -3.52 0.68 -4.87
C MET A 1 -3.70 1.63 -6.07
N LYS A 2 -2.79 2.59 -6.33
CA LYS A 2 -2.86 3.41 -7.57
C LYS A 2 -2.86 2.54 -8.83
N ASN A 3 -1.96 1.55 -8.86
CA ASN A 3 -1.82 0.60 -9.96
C ASN A 3 -3.12 -0.19 -10.24
N ILE A 4 -3.92 -0.51 -9.22
CA ILE A 4 -5.16 -1.28 -9.42
C ILE A 4 -6.25 -0.41 -10.05
N ARG A 5 -6.45 0.82 -9.55
CA ARG A 5 -7.40 1.77 -10.16
C ARG A 5 -6.98 2.18 -11.57
N GLU A 6 -5.68 2.41 -11.79
CA GLU A 6 -5.12 2.72 -13.11
C GLU A 6 -5.33 1.55 -14.08
N ASN A 7 -5.05 0.32 -13.66
CA ASN A 7 -5.27 -0.88 -14.49
C ASN A 7 -6.75 -1.11 -14.82
N ILE A 8 -7.66 -0.92 -13.85
CA ILE A 8 -9.10 -1.03 -14.10
C ILE A 8 -9.58 0.06 -15.06
N THR A 9 -9.09 1.28 -14.89
CA THR A 9 -9.46 2.40 -15.78
C THR A 9 -8.96 2.15 -17.20
N ILE A 10 -7.71 1.69 -17.35
CA ILE A 10 -7.15 1.32 -18.66
C ILE A 10 -7.96 0.18 -19.29
N ALA A 11 -8.33 -0.86 -18.52
CA ALA A 11 -9.13 -1.97 -19.03
C ALA A 11 -10.51 -1.51 -19.54
N LEU A 12 -11.21 -0.62 -18.82
CA LEU A 12 -12.50 -0.09 -19.25
C LEU A 12 -12.38 0.77 -20.52
N VAL A 13 -11.33 1.58 -20.64
CA VAL A 13 -11.05 2.37 -21.85
C VAL A 13 -10.75 1.46 -23.04
N VAL A 14 -9.96 0.41 -22.85
CA VAL A 14 -9.65 -0.56 -23.90
C VAL A 14 -10.91 -1.30 -24.36
N ILE A 15 -11.75 -1.76 -23.44
CA ILE A 15 -13.03 -2.41 -23.76
C ILE A 15 -13.94 -1.46 -24.56
N TYR A 16 -14.04 -0.19 -24.15
CA TYR A 16 -14.82 0.82 -24.87
C TYR A 16 -14.29 1.06 -26.29
N LEU A 17 -12.97 1.21 -26.47
CA LEU A 17 -12.35 1.41 -27.78
C LEU A 17 -12.54 0.19 -28.69
N ILE A 18 -12.41 -1.02 -28.16
CA ILE A 18 -12.68 -2.26 -28.92
C ILE A 18 -14.15 -2.30 -29.34
N GLY A 19 -15.09 -2.02 -28.43
CA GLY A 19 -16.51 -1.93 -28.75
C GLY A 19 -16.82 -0.90 -29.82
N PHE A 20 -16.18 0.28 -29.76
CA PHE A 20 -16.32 1.34 -30.76
C PHE A 20 -15.80 0.94 -32.14
N VAL A 21 -14.63 0.28 -32.21
CA VAL A 21 -14.07 -0.23 -33.47
C VAL A 21 -14.95 -1.33 -34.06
N LEU A 22 -15.40 -2.28 -33.23
CA LEU A 22 -16.30 -3.36 -33.68
C LEU A 22 -17.64 -2.82 -34.16
N ALA A 23 -18.23 -1.84 -33.48
CA ALA A 23 -19.46 -1.19 -33.91
C ALA A 23 -19.30 -0.50 -35.27
N ASN A 24 -18.18 0.19 -35.50
CA ASN A 24 -17.89 0.83 -36.79
C ASN A 24 -17.65 -0.19 -37.90
N ASN A 25 -16.97 -1.30 -37.61
CA ASN A 25 -16.78 -2.39 -38.58
C ASN A 25 -18.09 -3.10 -38.93
N TYR A 26 -18.96 -3.36 -37.95
CA TYR A 26 -20.28 -3.95 -38.18
C TYR A 26 -21.17 -3.06 -39.07
N VAL A 27 -21.06 -1.75 -38.91
CA VAL A 27 -21.76 -0.79 -39.79
C VAL A 27 -21.22 -0.89 -41.22
N ARG A 28 -19.91 -1.07 -41.40
CA ARG A 28 -19.27 -1.22 -42.72
C ARG A 28 -19.73 -2.49 -43.45
N ASP A 29 -19.85 -3.61 -42.74
CA ASP A 29 -20.15 -4.93 -43.33
C ASP A 29 -21.62 -5.12 -43.73
N SER A 30 -22.49 -4.18 -43.38
CA SER A 30 -23.92 -4.25 -43.71
C SER A 30 -24.26 -3.83 -45.15
N CYS A 31 -23.29 -3.43 -45.96
CA CYS A 31 -23.51 -2.92 -47.32
C CYS A 31 -23.00 -3.93 -48.35
N LYS A 32 -23.87 -4.76 -48.92
CA LYS A 32 -23.51 -5.81 -49.89
C LYS A 32 -23.39 -5.32 -51.36
N HIS A 33 -23.26 -4.02 -51.58
CA HIS A 33 -23.22 -3.42 -52.92
C HIS A 33 -21.98 -2.56 -53.07
N GLY A 34 -21.20 -2.81 -54.13
CA GLY A 34 -20.03 -2.02 -54.48
C GLY A 34 -20.43 -0.60 -54.89
N ASN A 35 -19.76 0.41 -54.31
CA ASN A 35 -19.88 1.86 -54.52
C ASN A 35 -20.87 2.69 -53.68
N CYS A 36 -21.34 2.18 -52.54
CA CYS A 36 -22.12 3.01 -51.61
C CYS A 36 -21.24 3.90 -50.71
N LYS A 37 -21.07 5.19 -51.03
CA LYS A 37 -20.61 6.21 -50.07
C LYS A 37 -21.79 6.71 -49.25
N HIS A 38 -22.13 5.99 -48.19
CA HIS A 38 -23.12 6.51 -47.25
C HIS A 38 -22.70 6.18 -45.82
N GLY A 39 -22.43 7.24 -45.05
CA GLY A 39 -21.97 7.15 -43.67
C GLY A 39 -23.07 6.66 -42.74
N TRP A 40 -22.71 6.44 -41.46
CA TRP A 40 -23.60 5.97 -40.39
C TRP A 40 -24.99 6.67 -40.36
N ASN A 41 -25.01 7.94 -40.74
CA ASN A 41 -26.20 8.79 -40.86
C ASN A 41 -27.14 8.49 -42.05
N SER A 42 -26.88 7.51 -42.90
CA SER A 42 -27.77 7.16 -44.01
C SER A 42 -28.63 5.93 -43.72
N LYS A 43 -28.13 5.05 -42.84
CA LYS A 43 -28.70 3.72 -42.58
C LYS A 43 -29.91 3.76 -41.65
N PHE A 44 -30.01 4.81 -40.82
CA PHE A 44 -31.00 4.91 -39.76
C PHE A 44 -32.02 6.02 -40.06
N ASN A 45 -33.29 5.75 -39.76
CA ASN A 45 -34.35 6.75 -39.82
C ASN A 45 -34.10 7.87 -38.79
N LYS A 46 -34.75 9.03 -38.94
CA LYS A 46 -34.55 10.20 -38.06
C LYS A 46 -34.77 9.87 -36.58
N GLU A 47 -35.72 9.00 -36.27
CA GLU A 47 -35.99 8.53 -34.90
C GLU A 47 -34.95 7.53 -34.39
N GLU A 48 -34.49 6.59 -35.23
CA GLU A 48 -33.42 5.66 -34.87
C GLU A 48 -32.09 6.39 -34.61
N LYS A 49 -31.80 7.44 -35.37
CA LYS A 49 -30.64 8.33 -35.12
C LYS A 49 -30.75 9.06 -33.79
N ARG A 50 -31.96 9.50 -33.41
CA ARG A 50 -32.19 10.16 -32.11
C ARG A 50 -31.95 9.18 -30.98
N ILE A 51 -32.47 7.97 -31.07
CA ILE A 51 -32.27 6.92 -30.07
C ILE A 51 -30.79 6.54 -29.97
N ALA A 52 -30.11 6.38 -31.10
CA ALA A 52 -28.68 6.04 -31.12
C ALA A 52 -27.80 7.17 -30.56
N ASN A 53 -28.09 8.44 -30.91
CA ASN A 53 -27.39 9.60 -30.33
C ASN A 53 -27.67 9.76 -28.83
N LEU A 54 -28.91 9.47 -28.38
CA LEU A 54 -29.28 9.45 -26.97
C LEU A 54 -28.55 8.34 -26.20
N TRP A 55 -28.27 7.20 -26.81
CA TRP A 55 -27.42 6.17 -26.21
C TRP A 55 -25.95 6.61 -26.18
N ILE A 56 -25.40 7.12 -27.29
CA ILE A 56 -23.99 7.52 -27.40
C ILE A 56 -23.65 8.66 -26.44
N ILE A 57 -24.55 9.63 -26.25
CA ILE A 57 -24.32 10.80 -25.39
C ILE A 57 -24.91 10.59 -23.99
N GLY A 58 -26.10 10.00 -23.91
CA GLY A 58 -26.81 9.80 -22.66
C GLY A 58 -26.23 8.67 -21.80
N PHE A 59 -25.65 7.61 -22.39
CA PHE A 59 -25.02 6.54 -21.60
C PHE A 59 -23.74 7.02 -20.88
N PRO A 60 -22.82 7.79 -21.51
CA PRO A 60 -21.71 8.43 -20.80
C PRO A 60 -22.17 9.41 -19.72
N ILE A 61 -23.18 10.24 -19.99
CA ILE A 61 -23.67 11.22 -19.01
C ILE A 61 -24.37 10.52 -17.84
N ALA A 62 -25.23 9.54 -18.10
CA ALA A 62 -25.93 8.77 -17.07
C ALA A 62 -24.97 7.92 -16.25
N SER A 63 -23.98 7.26 -16.88
CA SER A 63 -22.95 6.53 -16.14
C SER A 63 -22.07 7.47 -15.31
N TYR A 64 -21.69 8.64 -15.83
CA TYR A 64 -20.95 9.64 -15.08
C TYR A 64 -21.75 10.16 -13.88
N PHE A 65 -23.03 10.50 -14.08
CA PHE A 65 -23.92 10.93 -13.00
C PHE A 65 -24.11 9.84 -11.95
N PHE A 66 -24.33 8.60 -12.38
CA PHE A 66 -24.51 7.46 -11.46
C PHE A 66 -23.23 7.17 -10.66
N VAL A 67 -22.06 7.17 -11.29
CA VAL A 67 -20.77 6.96 -10.62
C VAL A 67 -20.44 8.09 -9.64
N THR A 68 -20.81 9.34 -9.95
CA THR A 68 -20.49 10.49 -9.09
C THR A 68 -21.54 10.80 -8.02
N LYS A 69 -22.78 10.34 -8.18
CA LYS A 69 -23.90 10.69 -7.28
C LYS A 69 -24.50 9.52 -6.52
N VAL A 70 -24.42 8.29 -7.06
CA VAL A 70 -25.03 7.10 -6.45
C VAL A 70 -24.02 6.22 -5.75
N LEU A 71 -22.79 6.12 -6.28
CA LEU A 71 -21.75 5.40 -5.56
C LEU A 71 -21.23 6.25 -4.39
N PRO A 72 -21.38 5.79 -3.14
CA PRO A 72 -20.74 6.44 -2.02
C PRO A 72 -19.23 6.43 -2.24
N ASP A 73 -18.57 7.54 -1.92
CA ASP A 73 -17.11 7.60 -1.94
C ASP A 73 -16.57 6.41 -1.13
N PRO A 74 -15.58 5.65 -1.66
CA PRO A 74 -14.93 4.63 -0.85
C PRO A 74 -14.44 5.31 0.42
N PRO A 75 -14.63 4.69 1.61
CA PRO A 75 -14.23 5.30 2.87
C PRO A 75 -12.80 5.78 2.69
N LYS A 76 -12.58 7.11 2.82
CA LYS A 76 -11.24 7.70 2.70
C LYS A 76 -10.38 6.90 3.67
N ASN A 77 -9.55 6.00 3.15
CA ASN A 77 -8.55 5.32 3.93
C ASN A 77 -7.78 6.46 4.60
N PRO A 78 -7.80 6.57 5.94
CA PRO A 78 -7.07 7.61 6.64
C PRO A 78 -5.58 7.33 6.47
N ARG A 79 -5.07 7.61 5.28
CA ARG A 79 -3.65 7.62 4.99
C ARG A 79 -3.17 8.95 5.53
N HIS A 80 -2.57 8.87 6.71
CA HIS A 80 -1.78 9.93 7.35
C HIS A 80 -2.58 11.06 8.02
N THR A 81 -3.54 10.74 8.89
CA THR A 81 -3.31 11.25 10.25
C THR A 81 -2.32 10.29 10.86
N ARG A 82 -1.03 10.68 10.88
CA ARG A 82 -0.15 10.19 11.93
C ARG A 82 -0.77 10.72 13.21
N SER A 83 -1.78 10.00 13.73
CA SER A 83 -2.44 10.31 14.98
C SER A 83 -1.33 10.48 16.00
N ALA A 84 -1.33 11.59 16.73
CA ALA A 84 -0.37 11.83 17.81
C ALA A 84 -0.33 10.63 18.78
N THR A 85 -1.44 9.90 18.90
CA THR A 85 -1.60 8.63 19.62
C THR A 85 -0.75 7.46 19.10
N GLN A 86 -0.43 7.40 17.81
CA GLN A 86 0.39 6.31 17.26
C GLN A 86 1.90 6.56 17.48
N ARG A 87 2.29 7.81 17.76
CA ARG A 87 3.65 8.15 18.21
C ARG A 87 3.92 7.77 19.66
N THR A 88 2.91 7.78 20.53
CA THR A 88 3.06 7.34 21.93
C THR A 88 3.08 5.81 22.02
N MET A 89 2.18 5.11 21.31
CA MET A 89 2.14 3.63 21.32
C MET A 89 3.41 2.98 20.72
N ARG A 90 4.03 3.56 19.68
CA ARG A 90 5.29 3.05 19.10
C ARG A 90 6.53 3.33 19.96
N ARG A 91 6.46 4.27 20.91
CA ARG A 91 7.53 4.46 21.90
C ARG A 91 7.42 3.40 22.99
N GLU A 92 6.25 3.20 23.57
CA GLU A 92 6.05 2.18 24.62
C GLU A 92 6.33 0.74 24.14
N GLU A 93 5.89 0.35 22.94
CA GLU A 93 6.13 -1.03 22.48
C GLU A 93 7.58 -1.31 22.07
N LYS A 94 8.32 -0.28 21.62
CA LYS A 94 9.76 -0.43 21.33
C LYS A 94 10.57 -0.56 22.62
N ASP A 95 10.10 0.01 23.72
CA ASP A 95 10.76 -0.08 25.01
C ASP A 95 10.49 -1.45 25.70
N ILE A 96 9.38 -2.12 25.37
CA ILE A 96 9.07 -3.47 25.91
C ILE A 96 9.86 -4.57 25.17
N ASN A 97 10.07 -4.45 23.86
CA ASN A 97 10.74 -5.51 23.07
C ASN A 97 12.29 -5.45 23.09
N PHE A 98 12.89 -4.52 23.82
CA PHE A 98 14.32 -4.56 24.16
C PHE A 98 14.57 -5.16 25.55
N GLN A 99 13.54 -5.29 26.39
CA GLN A 99 13.66 -5.66 27.80
C GLN A 99 13.39 -7.16 28.05
N SER A 100 13.46 -8.02 27.04
CA SER A 100 13.09 -9.43 27.23
C SER A 100 14.06 -10.42 26.57
N ASN A 101 15.37 -10.32 26.87
CA ASN A 101 16.31 -11.46 26.92
C ASN A 101 17.74 -11.06 27.33
N THR A 102 17.91 -10.39 28.47
CA THR A 102 19.20 -10.39 29.19
C THR A 102 18.94 -10.57 30.68
N THR A 103 18.65 -11.80 31.08
CA THR A 103 18.73 -12.21 32.49
C THR A 103 20.12 -11.84 32.98
N LYS A 104 20.21 -10.83 33.87
CA LYS A 104 21.50 -10.41 34.44
C LYS A 104 22.13 -11.63 35.13
N PRO A 105 23.34 -12.07 34.75
CA PRO A 105 23.97 -13.20 35.41
C PRO A 105 24.33 -12.83 36.84
N VAL A 106 24.36 -13.86 37.69
CA VAL A 106 24.87 -13.74 39.06
C VAL A 106 26.38 -13.95 39.03
N CYS A 107 27.12 -13.21 39.87
CA CYS A 107 28.56 -13.32 39.93
C CYS A 107 28.98 -14.69 40.51
N PRO A 108 29.79 -15.49 39.79
CA PRO A 108 30.22 -16.82 40.27
C PRO A 108 31.17 -16.75 41.47
N ALA A 109 31.78 -15.60 41.73
CA ALA A 109 32.74 -15.43 42.83
C ALA A 109 32.08 -15.06 44.17
N CYS A 110 30.88 -14.46 44.17
CA CYS A 110 30.28 -13.94 45.40
C CYS A 110 28.74 -13.97 45.44
N GLY A 111 28.07 -14.47 44.40
CA GLY A 111 26.61 -14.53 44.36
C GLY A 111 25.89 -13.17 44.20
N SER A 112 26.63 -12.06 44.07
CA SER A 112 26.04 -10.73 43.87
C SER A 112 25.62 -10.51 42.42
N ASN A 113 24.67 -9.60 42.19
CA ASN A 113 24.22 -9.23 40.84
C ASN A 113 25.38 -8.65 40.01
N MET A 114 25.35 -8.89 38.70
CA MET A 114 26.31 -8.31 37.75
C MET A 114 25.71 -7.15 36.96
N ASP A 115 26.57 -6.17 36.66
CA ASP A 115 26.26 -4.99 35.86
C ASP A 115 27.05 -4.98 34.56
N LEU A 116 26.42 -4.49 33.50
CA LEU A 116 27.04 -4.34 32.19
C LEU A 116 28.04 -3.19 32.22
N ARG A 117 29.33 -3.48 32.03
CA ARG A 117 30.42 -2.50 32.00
C ARG A 117 31.13 -2.54 30.66
N ILE A 118 31.67 -1.39 30.24
CA ILE A 118 32.45 -1.27 29.01
C ILE A 118 33.93 -1.17 29.39
N ALA A 119 34.78 -1.99 28.76
CA ALA A 119 36.21 -1.93 28.96
C ALA A 119 36.76 -0.61 28.41
N LYS A 120 37.46 0.15 29.27
CA LYS A 120 37.99 1.48 28.91
C LYS A 120 39.40 1.44 28.32
N LYS A 121 40.16 0.37 28.53
CA LYS A 121 41.58 0.24 28.18
C LYS A 121 41.93 -1.20 27.77
N GLY A 122 43.01 -1.36 27.00
CA GLY A 122 43.52 -2.67 26.55
C GLY A 122 42.86 -3.19 25.27
N SER A 123 43.22 -4.41 24.86
CA SER A 123 42.79 -5.04 23.60
C SER A 123 41.28 -5.29 23.48
N TYR A 124 40.54 -5.16 24.58
CA TYR A 124 39.09 -5.31 24.64
C TYR A 124 38.36 -3.96 24.83
N ALA A 125 39.06 -2.82 24.70
CA ALA A 125 38.45 -1.50 24.85
C ALA A 125 37.23 -1.33 23.93
N GLY A 126 36.15 -0.77 24.46
CA GLY A 126 34.87 -0.61 23.77
C GLY A 126 33.96 -1.83 23.81
N LYS A 127 34.44 -3.01 24.23
CA LYS A 127 33.59 -4.20 24.42
C LYS A 127 32.90 -4.18 25.78
N SER A 128 31.66 -4.67 25.81
CA SER A 128 30.90 -4.85 27.04
C SER A 128 31.19 -6.19 27.70
N PHE A 129 31.20 -6.21 29.04
CA PHE A 129 31.34 -7.40 29.87
C PHE A 129 30.47 -7.25 31.12
N TRP A 130 30.10 -8.37 31.74
CA TRP A 130 29.43 -8.36 33.04
C TRP A 130 30.48 -8.21 34.13
N GLY A 131 30.39 -7.15 34.92
CA GLY A 131 31.23 -6.95 36.11
C GLY A 131 30.40 -7.01 37.39
N CYS A 132 30.97 -7.56 38.46
CA CYS A 132 30.27 -7.63 39.74
C CYS A 132 29.87 -6.22 40.26
N SER A 133 28.63 -6.08 40.74
CA SER A 133 28.13 -4.84 41.37
C SER A 133 28.89 -4.48 42.65
N ALA A 134 29.44 -5.46 43.36
CA ALA A 134 30.21 -5.25 44.60
C ALA A 134 31.67 -4.81 44.37
N PHE A 135 32.06 -4.40 43.16
CA PHE A 135 33.38 -3.83 42.91
C PHE A 135 33.60 -2.55 43.74
N PRO A 136 34.76 -2.33 44.40
CA PRO A 136 36.03 -3.03 44.25
C PRO A 136 36.22 -4.28 45.12
N ARG A 137 35.27 -4.60 46.01
CA ARG A 137 35.36 -5.73 46.95
C ARG A 137 35.28 -7.09 46.25
N CYS A 138 34.57 -7.18 45.12
CA CYS A 138 34.58 -8.35 44.26
C CYS A 138 35.01 -7.97 42.83
N LYS A 139 35.97 -8.71 42.26
CA LYS A 139 36.51 -8.51 40.91
C LYS A 139 35.98 -9.54 39.89
N GLY A 140 34.87 -10.21 40.21
CA GLY A 140 34.28 -11.21 39.30
C GLY A 140 33.80 -10.59 37.98
N ILE A 141 34.12 -11.27 36.88
CA ILE A 141 33.79 -10.87 35.51
C ILE A 141 33.21 -12.05 34.73
N VAL A 142 32.31 -11.78 33.79
CA VAL A 142 31.75 -12.76 32.85
C VAL A 142 31.68 -12.11 31.46
N ASN A 143 32.18 -12.82 30.45
CA ASN A 143 32.21 -12.34 29.06
C ASN A 143 30.84 -12.52 28.40
N ILE A 144 30.50 -11.65 27.44
CA ILE A 144 29.16 -11.59 26.81
C ILE A 144 29.10 -12.40 25.50
N GLY A 145 30.11 -13.21 25.20
CA GLY A 145 30.17 -14.00 23.97
C GLY A 145 31.01 -15.26 24.11
N SER A 146 30.51 -16.23 24.88
CA SER A 146 30.94 -17.62 24.84
C SER A 146 29.97 -18.44 24.01
#